data_AF-G7I8H3-F1
#
_entry.id   AF-G7I8H3-F1
#
_cell.length_a   1.000
_cell.length_b   1.000
_cell.length_c   1.000
_cell.angle_alpha   90.00
_cell.angle_beta   90.00
_cell.angle_gamma   90.00
#
_symmetry.space_group_name_H-M   'P 1'
#
loop_
_entity.id
_entity.type
_entity.pdbx_description
1 polymer ?
#
loop_
_entity_poly.entity_id
_entity_poly.type
_entity_poly.pdbx_seq_one_letter_code
_entity_poly.pdbx_strand_id
1 'polypeptide(L)'
;MDTYKVVSLSSYSCESDGIDGIPMKVFKTQVNIYTLDTHSLIRINDFPSIPPNGLSEGIIVSGTVNWFAYSTASGDISCVIVSLDLGKECYQEISEPNYDEKPIYLTLGMMRDCLCIFSYSHFFTDVWLMKEYGNKESWIKFIHLPYFGDHDSHYDDIHYQKIYCQKILYIFEDENDVLLVINKEFEKWKWVVCDSKNYTIKSFKIQKDFV
;
A
#
# COMPACT_ATOMS: atom_id res chain seq x y z
N MET A 1 21.13 6.25 22.37
CA MET A 1 20.74 4.85 22.14
C MET A 1 19.42 4.91 21.42
N ASP A 2 19.34 4.28 20.27
CA ASP A 2 18.13 4.28 19.46
C ASP A 2 17.17 3.23 20.03
N THR A 3 16.00 3.68 20.48
CA THR A 3 14.94 2.81 21.00
C THR A 3 14.15 2.23 19.82
N TYR A 4 14.20 0.91 19.62
CA TYR A 4 13.45 0.27 18.55
C TYR A 4 12.05 -0.17 19.03
N LYS A 5 11.03 0.14 18.23
CA LYS A 5 9.64 -0.32 18.44
C LYS A 5 9.23 -1.25 17.31
N VAL A 6 8.55 -2.35 17.65
CA VAL A 6 7.93 -3.29 16.71
C VAL A 6 6.42 -3.23 16.90
N VAL A 7 5.69 -3.04 15.82
CA VAL A 7 4.22 -3.01 15.82
C VAL A 7 3.69 -4.32 15.26
N SER A 8 2.79 -4.96 16.00
CA SER A 8 2.07 -6.16 15.55
C SER A 8 0.59 -5.86 15.43
N LEU A 9 -0.03 -6.19 14.30
CA LEU A 9 -1.47 -6.17 14.10
C LEU A 9 -1.98 -7.62 14.09
N SER A 10 -3.02 -7.92 14.87
CA SER A 10 -3.64 -9.23 14.91
C SER A 10 -5.16 -9.11 14.86
N SER A 11 -5.75 -9.65 13.79
CA SER A 11 -7.19 -9.62 13.57
C SER A 11 -7.86 -10.87 14.16
N TYR A 12 -9.00 -10.68 14.81
CA TYR A 12 -9.84 -11.74 15.37
C TYR A 12 -11.31 -11.40 15.19
N SER A 13 -12.16 -12.42 15.20
CA SER A 13 -13.61 -12.23 15.18
C SER A 13 -14.21 -12.38 16.57
N CYS A 14 -15.09 -11.48 16.96
CA CYS A 14 -15.91 -11.60 18.17
C CYS A 14 -17.40 -11.42 17.84
N GLU A 15 -18.27 -11.89 18.71
CA GLU A 15 -19.70 -11.66 18.62
C GLU A 15 -20.05 -10.30 19.23
N SER A 16 -20.93 -9.55 18.59
CA SER A 16 -21.57 -8.36 19.13
C SER A 16 -23.08 -8.51 19.07
N ASP A 17 -23.78 -7.90 20.02
CA ASP A 17 -25.24 -7.79 19.98
C ASP A 17 -25.64 -6.97 18.74
N GLY A 18 -26.24 -7.64 17.75
CA GLY A 18 -26.75 -7.00 16.55
C GLY A 18 -28.07 -6.27 16.79
N ILE A 19 -28.54 -5.60 15.75
CA ILE A 19 -29.90 -5.06 15.72
C ILE A 19 -30.85 -6.27 15.86
N ASP A 20 -31.84 -6.16 16.76
CA ASP A 20 -32.82 -7.20 17.09
C ASP A 20 -32.32 -8.44 17.87
N GLY A 21 -31.13 -8.38 18.49
CA GLY A 21 -30.63 -9.44 19.37
C GLY A 21 -30.08 -10.67 18.62
N ILE A 22 -29.86 -10.54 17.31
CA ILE A 22 -29.16 -11.53 16.50
C ILE A 22 -27.64 -11.32 16.67
N PRO A 23 -26.87 -12.34 17.08
CA PRO A 23 -25.42 -12.21 17.20
C PRO A 23 -24.80 -11.89 15.84
N MET A 24 -24.07 -10.77 15.76
CA MET A 24 -23.33 -10.39 14.56
C MET A 24 -21.83 -10.61 14.77
N LYS A 25 -21.17 -11.17 13.76
CA LYS A 25 -19.72 -11.39 13.80
C LYS A 25 -19.01 -10.10 13.41
N VAL A 26 -18.23 -9.54 14.34
CA VAL A 26 -17.43 -8.33 14.12
C VAL A 26 -15.96 -8.70 14.07
N PHE A 27 -15.24 -8.14 13.11
CA PHE A 27 -13.79 -8.26 13.02
C PHE A 27 -13.14 -7.10 13.77
N LYS A 28 -12.29 -7.42 14.74
CA LYS A 28 -11.46 -6.45 15.46
C LYS A 28 -10.00 -6.71 15.17
N THR A 29 -9.21 -5.66 15.16
CA THR A 29 -7.76 -5.76 14.98
C THR A 29 -7.07 -5.14 16.19
N GLN A 30 -6.45 -6.00 16.99
CA GLN A 30 -5.62 -5.58 18.11
C GLN A 30 -4.27 -5.10 17.58
N VAL A 31 -3.75 -4.06 18.22
CA VAL A 31 -2.41 -3.56 17.96
C VAL A 31 -1.59 -3.60 19.24
N ASN A 32 -0.41 -4.21 19.15
CA ASN A 32 0.57 -4.20 20.23
C ASN A 32 1.85 -3.52 19.77
N ILE A 33 2.48 -2.79 20.69
CA ILE A 33 3.78 -2.16 20.50
C ILE A 33 4.75 -2.85 21.45
N TYR A 34 5.78 -3.45 20.88
CA TYR A 34 6.90 -4.00 21.63
C TYR A 34 8.08 -3.04 21.55
N THR A 35 8.59 -2.60 22.70
CA THR A 35 9.79 -1.75 22.78
C THR A 35 10.98 -2.60 23.19
N LEU A 36 12.02 -2.64 22.35
CA LEU A 36 13.17 -3.53 22.55
C LEU A 36 13.95 -3.19 23.82
N ASP A 37 14.25 -1.92 24.04
CA ASP A 37 15.10 -1.46 25.13
C ASP A 37 14.54 -1.81 26.51
N THR A 38 13.22 -1.75 26.66
CA THR A 38 12.51 -2.03 27.90
C THR A 38 11.96 -3.46 27.96
N HIS A 39 12.08 -4.21 26.86
CA HIS A 39 11.43 -5.52 26.68
C HIS A 39 9.92 -5.50 27.04
N SER A 40 9.26 -4.37 26.85
CA SER A 40 7.87 -4.18 27.25
C SER A 40 6.94 -4.32 26.05
N LEU A 41 5.86 -5.09 26.24
CA LEU A 41 4.76 -5.19 25.30
C LEU A 41 3.55 -4.43 25.86
N ILE A 42 3.07 -3.43 25.13
CA ILE A 42 1.85 -2.71 25.49
C ILE A 42 0.78 -2.93 24.41
N ARG A 43 -0.47 -3.05 24.85
CA ARG A 43 -1.63 -2.99 23.97
C ARG A 43 -2.08 -1.54 23.88
N ILE A 44 -2.24 -1.03 22.68
CA ILE A 44 -2.82 0.30 22.42
C ILE A 44 -4.28 0.16 21.98
N ASN A 45 -4.92 1.27 21.66
CA ASN A 45 -6.27 1.27 21.11
C ASN A 45 -6.37 0.35 19.88
N ASP A 46 -7.52 -0.29 19.74
CA ASP A 46 -7.82 -1.14 18.59
C ASP A 46 -7.70 -0.34 17.29
N PHE A 47 -7.32 -1.02 16.22
CA PHE A 47 -7.18 -0.41 14.90
C PHE A 47 -8.54 0.19 14.48
N PRO A 48 -8.58 1.46 14.05
CA PRO A 48 -9.83 2.21 13.90
C PRO A 48 -10.68 1.78 12.69
N SER A 49 -10.12 0.97 11.79
CA SER A 49 -10.72 0.65 10.50
C SER A 49 -10.61 -0.85 10.21
N ILE A 50 -11.10 -1.32 9.07
CA ILE A 50 -11.00 -2.73 8.68
C ILE A 50 -9.72 -2.90 7.85
N PRO A 51 -8.71 -3.65 8.30
CA PRO A 51 -7.52 -3.87 7.48
C PRO A 51 -7.87 -4.69 6.23
N PRO A 52 -7.16 -4.51 5.10
CA PRO A 52 -7.37 -5.32 3.90
C PRO A 52 -7.10 -6.80 4.16
N ASN A 53 -7.70 -7.66 3.34
CA ASN A 53 -7.50 -9.10 3.40
C ASN A 53 -6.02 -9.44 3.22
N GLY A 54 -5.40 -10.00 4.27
CA GLY A 54 -3.95 -10.12 4.35
C GLY A 54 -3.33 -8.80 4.79
N LEU A 55 -2.81 -8.75 6.02
CA LEU A 55 -2.12 -7.57 6.52
C LEU A 55 -0.88 -7.32 5.65
N SER A 56 -0.90 -6.20 4.92
CA SER A 56 0.28 -5.70 4.23
C SER A 56 1.27 -5.14 5.24
N GLU A 57 2.55 -5.18 4.89
CA GLU A 57 3.61 -4.59 5.70
C GLU A 57 3.35 -3.08 5.88
N GLY A 58 3.58 -2.58 7.09
CA GLY A 58 3.38 -1.17 7.39
C GLY A 58 4.50 -0.32 6.81
N ILE A 59 4.13 0.78 6.15
CA ILE A 59 5.08 1.72 5.55
C ILE A 59 5.44 2.79 6.58
N ILE A 60 6.73 2.91 6.91
CA ILE A 60 7.20 3.88 7.90
C ILE A 60 7.48 5.21 7.21
N VAL A 61 6.79 6.31 7.52
CA VAL A 61 7.07 7.64 6.94
C VAL A 61 6.88 8.69 8.02
N SER A 62 7.77 9.70 8.10
CA SER A 62 7.61 10.82 9.04
C SER A 62 7.37 10.40 10.51
N GLY A 63 8.02 9.31 10.95
CA GLY A 63 7.91 8.80 12.33
C GLY A 63 6.63 8.01 12.63
N THR A 64 5.82 7.70 11.62
CA THR A 64 4.58 6.93 11.75
C THR A 64 4.67 5.62 10.96
N VAL A 65 3.77 4.68 11.25
CA VAL A 65 3.58 3.46 10.45
C VAL A 65 2.22 3.54 9.75
N ASN A 66 2.17 3.23 8.45
CA ASN A 66 1.03 3.50 7.59
C ASN A 66 0.54 2.23 6.90
N TRP A 67 -0.78 2.05 6.86
CA TRP A 67 -1.43 0.93 6.17
C TRP A 67 -2.64 1.42 5.38
N PHE A 68 -2.93 0.75 4.27
CA PHE A 68 -4.28 0.82 3.72
C PHE A 68 -5.27 0.15 4.64
N ALA A 69 -6.47 0.70 4.72
CA ALA A 69 -7.60 0.15 5.44
C ALA A 69 -8.92 0.58 4.80
N TYR A 70 -10.00 -0.07 5.21
CA TYR A 70 -11.35 0.28 4.82
C TYR A 70 -12.08 0.94 6.00
N SER A 71 -12.53 2.17 5.81
CA SER A 71 -13.36 2.89 6.77
C SER A 71 -14.83 2.76 6.41
N THR A 72 -15.68 2.53 7.42
CA THR A 72 -17.15 2.51 7.30
C THR A 72 -17.78 3.73 7.98
N ALA A 73 -16.97 4.73 8.36
CA ALA A 73 -17.43 5.87 9.16
C ALA A 73 -18.51 6.72 8.46
N SER A 74 -18.51 6.76 7.13
CA SER A 74 -19.50 7.48 6.31
C SER A 74 -20.75 6.67 5.96
N GLY A 75 -20.89 5.44 6.48
CA GLY A 75 -21.96 4.51 6.10
C GLY A 75 -21.66 3.67 4.86
N ASP A 76 -20.80 4.18 3.98
CA ASP A 76 -20.22 3.44 2.84
C ASP A 76 -18.80 2.98 3.15
N ILE A 77 -18.39 1.87 2.53
CA ILE A 77 -16.99 1.38 2.58
C ILE A 77 -16.12 2.28 1.70
N SER A 78 -15.18 2.98 2.31
CA SER A 78 -14.18 3.80 1.63
C SER A 78 -12.77 3.33 1.98
N CYS A 79 -11.83 3.47 1.04
CA CYS A 79 -10.43 3.15 1.29
C CYS A 79 -9.74 4.38 1.90
N VAL A 80 -8.98 4.17 2.97
CA VAL A 80 -8.26 5.19 3.74
C VAL A 80 -6.86 4.69 4.07
N ILE A 81 -5.99 5.61 4.44
CA ILE A 81 -4.70 5.27 5.02
C ILE A 81 -4.80 5.49 6.53
N VAL A 82 -4.58 4.45 7.32
CA VAL A 82 -4.44 4.57 8.77
C VAL A 82 -2.97 4.75 9.09
N SER A 83 -2.66 5.83 9.80
CA SER A 83 -1.33 6.18 10.25
C SER A 83 -1.25 6.10 11.77
N LEU A 84 -0.29 5.34 12.30
CA LEU A 84 0.00 5.23 13.72
C LEU A 84 1.26 6.06 14.04
N ASP A 85 1.09 7.11 14.86
CA ASP A 85 2.21 7.86 15.43
C ASP A 85 2.84 7.03 16.55
N LEU A 86 4.10 6.60 16.38
CA LEU A 86 4.79 5.75 17.35
C LEU A 86 5.21 6.50 18.62
N GLY A 87 5.30 7.83 18.57
CA GLY A 87 5.65 8.67 19.72
C GLY A 87 4.44 9.00 20.58
N LYS A 88 3.29 9.22 19.95
CA LYS A 88 2.01 9.55 20.62
C LYS A 88 1.11 8.34 20.85
N GLU A 89 1.38 7.24 20.17
CA GLU A 89 0.59 5.99 20.25
C GLU A 89 -0.88 6.20 19.86
N CYS A 90 -1.11 7.10 18.90
CA CYS A 90 -2.44 7.47 18.41
C CYS A 90 -2.54 7.31 16.89
N TYR A 91 -3.77 7.06 16.43
CA TYR A 91 -4.07 6.95 15.01
C TYR A 91 -4.55 8.26 14.41
N GLN A 92 -4.31 8.42 13.12
CA GLN A 92 -4.98 9.36 12.26
C GLN A 92 -5.37 8.66 10.96
N GLU A 93 -6.51 9.04 10.39
CA GLU A 93 -6.88 8.65 9.03
C GLU A 93 -6.40 9.72 8.05
N ILE A 94 -5.76 9.29 6.97
CA ILE A 94 -5.26 10.13 5.89
C ILE A 94 -6.05 9.76 4.63
N SER A 95 -6.59 10.78 3.97
CA SER A 95 -7.35 10.59 2.73
C SER A 95 -6.45 10.29 1.54
N GLU A 96 -6.98 9.48 0.64
CA GLU A 96 -6.40 9.19 -0.67
C GLU A 96 -6.44 10.41 -1.61
N PRO A 97 -5.60 10.43 -2.65
CA PRO A 97 -5.71 11.39 -3.74
C PRO A 97 -7.01 11.21 -4.51
N ASN A 98 -7.38 12.26 -5.25
CA ASN A 98 -8.43 12.14 -6.25
C ASN A 98 -7.82 11.52 -7.52
N TYR A 99 -8.11 10.26 -7.78
CA TYR A 99 -7.64 9.59 -9.00
C TYR A 99 -8.41 10.06 -10.23
N ASP A 100 -7.72 10.18 -11.37
CA ASP A 100 -8.36 10.49 -12.66
C ASP A 100 -9.27 9.36 -13.14
N GLU A 101 -8.86 8.12 -12.89
CA GLU A 101 -9.63 6.91 -13.16
C GLU A 101 -9.65 6.01 -11.92
N LYS A 102 -10.75 5.25 -11.74
CA LYS A 102 -10.89 4.37 -10.59
C LYS A 102 -9.85 3.23 -10.65
N PRO A 103 -8.96 3.10 -9.66
CA PRO A 103 -7.99 2.00 -9.63
C PRO A 103 -8.68 0.65 -9.47
N ILE A 104 -8.08 -0.37 -10.07
CA ILE A 104 -8.43 -1.78 -9.84
C ILE A 104 -7.83 -2.25 -8.52
N TYR A 105 -6.60 -1.82 -8.26
CA TYR A 105 -5.82 -2.21 -7.09
C TYR A 105 -4.92 -1.07 -6.65
N LEU A 106 -4.61 -1.03 -5.36
CA LEU A 106 -3.75 -0.03 -4.73
C LEU A 106 -2.69 -0.73 -3.88
N THR A 107 -1.45 -0.23 -3.92
CA THR A 107 -0.42 -0.57 -2.93
C THR A 107 0.23 0.68 -2.36
N LEU A 108 0.63 0.61 -1.09
CA LEU A 108 1.30 1.70 -0.40
C LEU A 108 2.82 1.48 -0.46
N GLY A 109 3.58 2.57 -0.48
CA GLY A 109 5.03 2.52 -0.34
C GLY A 109 5.62 3.86 0.07
N MET A 110 6.94 3.94 -0.02
CA MET A 110 7.70 5.16 0.24
C MET A 110 8.57 5.48 -0.95
N MET A 111 8.68 6.76 -1.27
CA MET A 111 9.61 7.32 -2.25
C MET A 111 10.00 8.73 -1.80
N ARG A 112 11.30 9.08 -1.88
CA ARG A 112 11.82 10.40 -1.41
C ARG A 112 11.42 10.76 0.03
N ASP A 113 11.41 9.77 0.93
CA ASP A 113 10.90 9.91 2.31
C ASP A 113 9.44 10.39 2.41
N CYS A 114 8.72 10.42 1.30
CA CYS A 114 7.31 10.74 1.21
C CYS A 114 6.50 9.44 1.07
N LEU A 115 5.28 9.47 1.60
CA LEU A 115 4.32 8.39 1.40
C LEU A 115 3.88 8.38 -0.07
N CYS A 116 3.83 7.21 -0.69
CA CYS A 116 3.37 7.06 -2.05
C CYS A 116 2.33 5.95 -2.23
N ILE A 117 1.43 6.14 -3.19
CA ILE A 117 0.42 5.16 -3.59
C ILE A 117 0.70 4.74 -5.02
N PHE A 118 0.69 3.43 -5.26
CA PHE A 118 0.68 2.84 -6.59
C PHE A 118 -0.75 2.49 -6.93
N SER A 119 -1.24 3.13 -7.99
CA SER A 119 -2.59 2.96 -8.51
C SER A 119 -2.53 2.17 -9.81
N TYR A 120 -3.10 0.96 -9.80
CA TYR A 120 -3.05 0.04 -10.93
C TYR A 120 -4.38 0.06 -11.69
N SER A 121 -4.30 0.25 -13.01
CA SER A 121 -5.41 0.09 -13.95
C SER A 121 -5.11 -1.01 -14.96
N HIS A 122 -6.05 -1.27 -15.88
CA HIS A 122 -5.84 -2.22 -16.97
C HIS A 122 -4.76 -1.75 -17.96
N PHE A 123 -4.50 -0.44 -18.02
CA PHE A 123 -3.70 0.18 -19.07
C PHE A 123 -2.48 0.92 -18.55
N PHE A 124 -2.42 1.23 -17.26
CA PHE A 124 -1.32 1.97 -16.67
C PHE A 124 -1.16 1.70 -15.18
N THR A 125 -0.06 2.20 -14.63
CA THR A 125 0.24 2.29 -13.21
C THR A 125 0.66 3.72 -12.92
N ASP A 126 -0.12 4.40 -12.08
CA ASP A 126 0.20 5.74 -11.61
C ASP A 126 0.86 5.66 -10.24
N VAL A 127 1.88 6.50 -10.02
CA VAL A 127 2.51 6.69 -8.71
C VAL A 127 2.14 8.07 -8.20
N TRP A 128 1.44 8.11 -7.06
CA TRP A 128 1.05 9.32 -6.37
C TRP A 128 1.98 9.54 -5.19
N LEU A 129 2.49 10.77 -5.01
CA LEU A 129 3.39 11.14 -3.93
C LEU A 129 2.75 12.21 -3.05
N MET A 130 2.75 12.00 -1.73
CA MET A 130 2.29 12.99 -0.75
C MET A 130 3.45 13.89 -0.36
N LYS A 131 3.52 15.10 -0.93
CA LYS A 131 4.62 16.04 -0.65
C LYS A 131 4.65 16.51 0.79
N GLU A 132 3.47 16.73 1.37
CA GLU A 132 3.30 17.15 2.75
C GLU A 132 2.52 16.07 3.48
N TYR A 133 3.24 15.34 4.35
CA TYR A 133 2.67 14.20 5.04
C TYR A 133 1.39 14.57 5.82
N GLY A 134 0.31 13.82 5.60
CA GLY A 134 -1.02 14.05 6.18
C GLY A 134 -1.89 15.08 5.45
N ASN A 135 -1.36 15.81 4.46
CA ASN A 135 -2.12 16.80 3.69
C ASN A 135 -2.64 16.19 2.38
N LYS A 136 -3.97 16.01 2.28
CA LYS A 136 -4.65 15.50 1.09
C LYS A 136 -4.35 16.33 -0.17
N GLU A 137 -4.28 17.65 -0.06
CA GLU A 137 -4.06 18.53 -1.23
C GLU A 137 -2.61 18.47 -1.74
N SER A 138 -1.71 17.83 -0.99
CA SER A 138 -0.29 17.69 -1.36
C SER A 138 0.00 16.47 -2.23
N TRP A 139 -1.00 15.62 -2.48
CA TRP A 139 -0.85 14.50 -3.39
C TRP A 139 -0.59 15.01 -4.81
N ILE A 140 0.50 14.54 -5.41
CA ILE A 140 0.81 14.77 -6.82
C ILE A 140 0.92 13.44 -7.55
N LYS A 141 0.41 13.37 -8.78
CA LYS A 141 0.77 12.28 -9.68
C LYS A 141 2.21 12.51 -10.13
N PHE A 142 3.11 11.65 -9.69
CA PHE A 142 4.55 11.78 -9.91
C PHE A 142 5.01 10.98 -11.14
N ILE A 143 4.56 9.73 -11.28
CA ILE A 143 4.94 8.87 -12.41
C ILE A 143 3.65 8.31 -13.04
N HIS A 144 3.65 8.24 -14.37
CA HIS A 144 2.66 7.53 -15.16
C HIS A 144 3.38 6.45 -15.99
N LEU A 145 3.09 5.19 -15.71
CA LEU A 145 3.67 4.04 -16.41
C LEU A 145 2.59 3.35 -17.24
N PRO A 146 2.79 3.08 -18.53
CA PRO A 146 1.89 2.21 -19.27
C PRO A 146 1.96 0.79 -18.71
N TYR A 147 0.88 0.03 -18.88
CA TYR A 147 0.84 -1.38 -18.49
C TYR A 147 1.75 -2.19 -19.42
N PHE A 148 2.64 -3.00 -18.82
CA PHE A 148 3.67 -3.77 -19.54
C PHE A 148 3.37 -5.26 -19.62
N GLY A 149 2.16 -5.69 -19.24
CA GLY A 149 1.79 -7.09 -19.39
C GLY A 149 1.71 -7.46 -20.85
N ASP A 150 2.33 -8.57 -21.24
CA ASP A 150 2.02 -9.22 -22.51
C ASP A 150 0.51 -9.46 -22.53
N HIS A 151 -0.22 -8.70 -23.34
CA HIS A 151 -1.54 -9.08 -23.80
C HIS A 151 -1.33 -10.31 -24.70
N ASP A 152 -1.19 -11.49 -24.10
CA ASP A 152 -1.45 -12.71 -24.84
C ASP A 152 -2.95 -12.67 -25.14
N SER A 153 -3.28 -12.23 -26.35
CA SER A 153 -4.62 -11.97 -26.87
C SER A 153 -5.42 -13.26 -27.11
N HIS A 154 -5.22 -14.29 -26.29
CA HIS A 154 -5.78 -15.62 -26.48
C HIS A 154 -6.85 -16.02 -25.48
N TYR A 155 -7.33 -15.11 -24.62
CA TYR A 155 -8.50 -15.38 -23.79
C TYR A 155 -9.51 -14.21 -23.84
N ASP A 156 -10.51 -14.38 -24.70
CA ASP A 156 -11.76 -13.59 -24.78
C ASP A 156 -12.71 -13.82 -23.59
N ASP A 157 -12.20 -14.17 -22.40
CA ASP A 157 -13.05 -14.50 -21.26
C ASP A 157 -13.02 -13.38 -20.20
N ILE A 158 -14.03 -12.53 -20.31
CA ILE A 158 -14.27 -11.28 -19.55
C ILE A 158 -14.47 -11.54 -18.05
N HIS A 159 -14.50 -12.80 -17.60
CA HIS A 159 -14.82 -13.17 -16.23
C HIS A 159 -13.63 -13.75 -15.43
N TYR A 160 -12.45 -13.90 -16.04
CA TYR A 160 -11.23 -14.40 -15.37
C TYR A 160 -9.96 -13.70 -15.86
N GLN A 161 -9.98 -12.37 -15.99
CA GLN A 161 -8.71 -11.63 -15.98
C GLN A 161 -8.09 -11.80 -14.59
N LYS A 162 -7.22 -12.81 -14.45
CA LYS A 162 -6.18 -12.81 -13.43
C LYS A 162 -5.58 -11.41 -13.46
N ILE A 163 -5.84 -10.64 -12.41
CA ILE A 163 -5.28 -9.32 -12.24
C ILE A 163 -3.79 -9.57 -12.06
N TYR A 164 -3.03 -9.52 -13.16
CA TYR A 164 -1.57 -9.57 -13.14
C TYR A 164 -1.08 -8.22 -12.61
N CYS A 165 -1.25 -7.99 -11.31
CA CYS A 165 -0.73 -6.79 -10.67
C CYS A 165 0.79 -6.82 -10.74
N GLN A 166 1.35 -5.83 -11.42
CA GLN A 166 2.77 -5.51 -11.34
C GLN A 166 3.04 -5.11 -9.89
N LYS A 167 3.75 -5.94 -9.11
CA LYS A 167 4.15 -5.51 -7.76
C LYS A 167 5.44 -4.74 -7.88
N ILE A 168 5.42 -3.45 -7.54
CA ILE A 168 6.64 -2.66 -7.37
C ILE A 168 7.27 -3.08 -6.04
N LEU A 169 8.49 -3.59 -6.11
CA LEU A 169 9.22 -4.14 -4.97
C LEU A 169 10.34 -3.25 -4.50
N TYR A 170 10.89 -2.47 -5.41
CA TYR A 170 12.00 -1.58 -5.11
C TYR A 170 11.91 -0.35 -6.00
N ILE A 171 12.20 0.79 -5.37
CA ILE A 171 12.29 2.09 -6.00
C ILE A 171 13.64 2.65 -5.62
N PHE A 172 14.45 2.93 -6.63
CA PHE A 172 15.66 3.70 -6.49
C PHE A 172 15.55 4.93 -7.36
N GLU A 173 16.06 6.04 -6.86
CA GLU A 173 16.00 7.29 -7.57
C GLU A 173 17.37 7.96 -7.53
N ASP A 174 17.84 8.33 -8.71
CA ASP A 174 18.94 9.27 -8.92
C ASP A 174 18.37 10.54 -9.58
N GLU A 175 19.13 11.64 -9.64
CA GLU A 175 18.71 13.02 -9.95
C GLU A 175 17.56 13.19 -10.96
N ASN A 176 17.42 12.30 -11.95
CA ASN A 176 16.36 12.29 -12.96
C ASN A 176 15.68 10.92 -13.21
N ASP A 177 16.27 9.82 -12.76
CA ASP A 177 15.88 8.47 -13.16
C ASP A 177 15.34 7.69 -11.96
N VAL A 178 14.19 7.06 -12.15
CA VAL A 178 13.56 6.17 -11.17
C VAL A 178 13.69 4.74 -11.68
N LEU A 179 14.46 3.93 -10.98
CA LEU A 179 14.54 2.49 -11.18
C LEU A 179 13.45 1.79 -10.36
N LEU A 180 12.56 1.11 -11.07
CA LEU A 180 11.50 0.29 -10.51
C LEU A 180 11.80 -1.19 -10.76
N VAL A 181 11.84 -1.97 -9.69
CA VAL A 181 11.87 -3.43 -9.79
C VAL A 181 10.45 -3.92 -9.71
N ILE A 182 9.98 -4.48 -10.82
CA ILE A 182 8.62 -4.98 -10.94
C ILE A 182 8.67 -6.50 -10.98
N ASN A 183 7.91 -7.12 -10.08
CA ASN A 183 7.62 -8.55 -10.15
C ASN A 183 6.25 -8.74 -10.79
N LYS A 184 6.23 -9.44 -11.92
CA LYS A 184 5.00 -10.04 -12.43
C LYS A 184 4.82 -11.32 -11.64
N GLU A 185 3.84 -11.35 -10.73
CA GLU A 185 3.56 -12.57 -9.97
C GLU A 185 3.49 -13.76 -10.94
N PHE A 186 4.26 -14.82 -10.64
CA PHE A 186 4.51 -16.02 -11.46
C PHE A 186 5.64 -15.95 -12.52
N GLU A 187 6.86 -15.54 -12.10
CA GLU A 187 8.17 -16.10 -12.51
C GLU A 187 9.16 -15.18 -13.26
N LYS A 188 8.83 -13.91 -13.53
CA LYS A 188 9.76 -13.00 -14.23
C LYS A 188 9.84 -11.62 -13.58
N TRP A 189 11.04 -11.31 -13.12
CA TRP A 189 11.45 -9.98 -12.67
C TRP A 189 11.78 -9.13 -13.89
N LYS A 190 11.26 -7.90 -13.91
CA LYS A 190 11.61 -6.91 -14.92
C LYS A 190 12.14 -5.68 -14.23
N TRP A 191 13.31 -5.24 -14.65
CA TRP A 191 13.85 -3.96 -14.24
C TRP A 191 13.32 -2.93 -15.22
N VAL A 192 12.70 -1.89 -14.69
CA VAL A 192 12.15 -0.79 -15.48
C VAL A 192 12.81 0.48 -14.98
N VAL A 193 13.61 1.12 -15.83
CA VAL A 193 14.12 2.46 -15.58
C VAL A 193 13.16 3.43 -16.24
N CYS A 194 12.60 4.32 -15.43
CA CYS A 194 11.76 5.41 -15.87
C CYS A 194 12.54 6.72 -15.73
N ASP A 195 12.75 7.41 -16.84
CA ASP A 195 13.18 8.80 -16.83
C ASP A 195 11.96 9.65 -16.47
N SER A 196 11.98 10.21 -15.26
CA SER A 196 10.87 11.01 -14.74
C SER A 196 10.67 12.34 -15.46
N LYS A 197 11.70 12.86 -16.15
CA LYS A 197 11.66 14.14 -16.88
C LYS A 197 11.13 13.99 -18.29
N ASN A 198 11.53 12.93 -18.98
CA ASN A 198 11.18 12.69 -20.37
C ASN A 198 10.05 11.66 -20.54
N TYR A 199 9.54 11.09 -19.44
CA TYR A 199 8.57 10.00 -19.44
C TYR A 199 9.01 8.81 -20.32
N THR A 200 10.32 8.60 -20.44
CA THR A 200 10.86 7.49 -21.23
C THR A 200 11.08 6.28 -20.35
N ILE A 201 10.79 5.10 -20.89
CA ILE A 201 10.84 3.87 -20.12
C ILE A 201 11.73 2.87 -20.84
N LYS A 202 12.77 2.44 -20.16
CA LYS A 202 13.69 1.40 -20.62
C LYS A 202 13.50 0.17 -19.75
N SER A 203 13.25 -0.96 -20.41
CA SER A 203 12.96 -2.20 -19.72
C SER A 203 14.04 -3.23 -20.01
N PHE A 204 14.57 -3.86 -18.96
CA PHE A 204 15.63 -4.85 -19.07
C PHE A 204 15.07 -6.22 -18.71
N LYS A 205 15.31 -7.20 -19.57
CA LYS A 205 15.04 -8.61 -19.28
C LYS A 205 16.32 -9.20 -18.70
N ILE A 206 16.22 -9.88 -17.57
CA ILE A 206 17.31 -10.72 -17.08
C ILE A 206 17.32 -11.99 -17.95
N GLN A 207 18.44 -12.27 -18.60
CA GLN A 207 18.70 -13.61 -19.13
C GLN A 207 18.90 -14.52 -17.93
N LYS A 208 18.03 -15.54 -17.76
CA LYS A 208 18.19 -16.54 -16.70
C LYS A 208 19.43 -17.38 -17.02
N ASP A 209 20.60 -16.90 -16.64
CA ASP A 209 21.81 -17.71 -16.52
C ASP A 209 22.12 -17.87 -15.02
N PHE A 210 21.31 -18.70 -14.35
CA PHE A 210 21.71 -19.33 -13.10
C PHE A 210 21.72 -20.83 -13.37
N VAL A 211 22.94 -21.37 -13.42
CA VAL A 211 23.30 -22.78 -13.55
C VAL A 211 22.73 -23.58 -12.38
#